data_AF-A0A7V5W6C0-F1
#
_entry.id   AF-A0A7V5W6C0-F1
#
_cell.length_a   1.000
_cell.length_b   1.000
_cell.length_c   1.000
_cell.angle_alpha   90.00
_cell.angle_beta   90.00
_cell.angle_gamma   90.00
#
_symmetry.space_group_name_H-M   'P 1'
#
loop_
_entity.id
_entity.type
_entity.pdbx_description
1 polymer ?
#
loop_
_entity_poly.entity_id
_entity_poly.type
_entity_poly.pdbx_seq_one_letter_code
_entity_poly.pdbx_strand_id
1 'polypeptide(L)'
;MMRPLPLILLLSAFGAVLWSPTRDERALGQSGRTDPRKIEAERERLDVPTPRRSRLVLSLMKRDELHACGLTKLSEEELDRLDQWILQLLLTMSAAPSGELRPRSPTEEISQNLQRQQMELELSDLRQRLTEIRQASAQLALDLARARLAAERRDLLSVTSFLFSAEGSAARIQRAAQ
;
A
#
# COMPACT_ATOMS: atom_id res chain seq x y z
N MET A 1 -29.28 -33.37 4.01
CA MET A 1 -29.98 -32.24 4.65
C MET A 1 -28.95 -31.52 5.51
N MET A 2 -28.32 -30.44 5.01
CA MET A 2 -28.55 -29.04 5.42
C MET A 2 -28.60 -28.88 6.95
N ARG A 3 -27.71 -28.16 7.66
CA ARG A 3 -27.06 -26.86 7.40
C ARG A 3 -25.77 -26.69 8.27
N PRO A 4 -24.76 -25.92 7.84
CA PRO A 4 -23.74 -25.32 8.71
C PRO A 4 -23.92 -23.79 8.79
N LEU A 5 -24.04 -23.23 10.00
CA LEU A 5 -23.83 -21.81 10.36
C LEU A 5 -24.00 -21.73 11.89
N PRO A 6 -22.95 -21.38 12.64
CA PRO A 6 -22.56 -19.97 12.75
C PRO A 6 -21.05 -19.77 12.91
N LEU A 7 -20.39 -19.19 11.90
CA LEU A 7 -18.99 -18.75 12.01
C LEU A 7 -18.81 -17.41 11.30
N ILE A 8 -19.73 -16.47 11.57
CA ILE A 8 -19.71 -15.08 11.05
C ILE A 8 -19.93 -14.10 12.22
N LEU A 9 -19.35 -14.35 13.39
CA LEU A 9 -19.48 -13.43 14.55
C LEU A 9 -18.17 -13.16 15.29
N LEU A 10 -17.02 -13.31 14.62
CA LEU A 10 -15.71 -13.02 15.21
C LEU A 10 -14.81 -12.09 14.37
N LEU A 11 -15.37 -11.46 13.33
CA LEU A 11 -14.61 -10.65 12.37
C LEU A 11 -15.01 -9.17 12.32
N SER A 12 -15.61 -8.64 13.40
CA SER A 12 -16.06 -7.24 13.47
C SER A 12 -15.46 -6.41 14.62
N ALA A 13 -14.35 -6.83 15.24
CA ALA A 13 -13.77 -6.12 16.38
C ALA A 13 -12.35 -5.52 16.13
N PHE A 14 -11.81 -5.57 14.91
CA PHE A 14 -10.47 -5.08 14.60
C PHE A 14 -10.45 -4.04 13.46
N GLY A 15 -11.29 -3.02 13.57
CA GLY A 15 -11.39 -1.97 12.56
C GLY A 15 -11.77 -0.61 13.13
N ALA A 16 -11.08 -0.12 14.17
CA ALA A 16 -11.29 1.24 14.68
C ALA A 16 -10.11 1.82 15.48
N VAL A 17 -8.87 1.40 15.24
CA VAL A 17 -7.71 2.05 15.89
C VAL A 17 -6.61 2.19 14.86
N LEU A 18 -6.60 3.32 14.15
CA LEU A 18 -5.42 4.02 13.62
C LEU A 18 -5.89 5.12 12.65
N TRP A 19 -6.58 6.13 13.17
CA TRP A 19 -6.54 7.48 12.61
C TRP A 19 -7.07 8.50 13.62
N SER A 20 -6.15 9.25 14.24
CA SER A 20 -6.22 10.72 14.33
C SER A 20 -4.93 11.26 14.99
N PRO A 21 -4.28 12.28 14.41
CA PRO A 21 -3.01 12.84 14.86
C PRO A 21 -3.20 14.02 15.86
N THR A 22 -2.17 14.23 16.71
CA THR A 22 -1.57 15.51 17.20
C THR A 22 -2.53 16.63 17.69
N ARG A 23 -2.41 17.29 18.85
CA ARG A 23 -1.23 17.87 19.53
C ARG A 23 -1.73 18.70 20.75
N ASP A 24 -0.96 18.69 21.86
CA ASP A 24 -0.71 19.73 22.90
C ASP A 24 -1.89 20.60 23.43
N GLU A 25 -1.99 21.06 24.68
CA GLU A 25 -1.03 21.29 25.75
C GLU A 25 -1.81 21.61 27.05
N ARG A 26 -1.12 21.52 28.19
CA ARG A 26 -1.60 21.96 29.50
C ARG A 26 -1.49 23.49 29.60
N ALA A 27 -2.55 24.19 30.00
CA ALA A 27 -2.43 25.41 30.80
C ALA A 27 -3.75 25.80 31.49
N LEU A 28 -3.69 25.77 32.81
CA LEU A 28 -4.44 26.53 33.81
C LEU A 28 -5.18 27.80 33.33
N GLY A 29 -6.35 28.06 33.90
CA GLY A 29 -6.85 29.43 34.05
C GLY A 29 -8.36 29.60 34.15
N GLN A 30 -8.95 29.29 35.31
CA GLN A 30 -10.19 29.93 35.75
C GLN A 30 -9.93 31.43 35.92
N SER A 31 -10.75 32.29 35.33
CA SER A 31 -11.34 33.48 36.00
C SER A 31 -12.15 34.29 34.99
N GLY A 32 -13.37 34.65 35.39
CA GLY A 32 -14.34 35.34 34.56
C GLY A 32 -14.09 36.84 34.39
N ARG A 33 -14.95 37.40 33.52
CA ARG A 33 -15.24 38.82 33.31
C ARG A 33 -14.06 39.71 32.97
N THR A 34 -13.98 40.12 31.69
CA THR A 34 -13.66 41.51 31.35
C THR A 34 -14.30 41.90 30.00
N ASP A 35 -15.25 42.84 30.13
CA ASP A 35 -15.74 43.88 29.23
C ASP A 35 -15.74 43.75 27.69
N PRO A 36 -16.89 44.01 27.03
CA PRO A 36 -17.07 43.98 25.57
C PRO A 36 -16.54 45.22 24.83
N ARG A 37 -15.61 45.99 25.41
CA ARG A 37 -15.03 47.20 24.78
C ARG A 37 -13.56 47.06 24.33
N LYS A 38 -13.03 45.83 24.34
CA LYS A 38 -11.72 45.50 23.72
C LYS A 38 -11.82 44.73 22.40
N ILE A 39 -13.04 44.48 21.91
CA ILE A 39 -13.30 43.70 20.68
C ILE A 39 -13.02 44.51 19.40
N GLU A 40 -12.91 45.83 19.50
CA GLU A 40 -12.66 46.70 18.34
C GLU A 40 -11.16 47.05 18.14
N ALA A 41 -10.30 46.79 19.12
CA ALA A 41 -8.86 47.08 19.02
C ALA A 41 -7.98 45.88 18.57
N GLU A 42 -8.55 44.68 18.44
CA GLU A 42 -7.89 43.52 17.80
C GLU A 42 -8.30 43.33 16.33
N ARG A 43 -9.34 44.04 15.86
CA ARG A 43 -9.76 44.04 14.45
C ARG A 43 -8.85 44.83 13.51
N GLU A 44 -7.87 45.57 14.05
CA GLU A 44 -6.86 46.32 13.26
C GLU A 44 -5.44 45.70 13.34
N ARG A 45 -5.28 44.49 13.91
CA ARG A 45 -3.98 43.79 13.97
C ARG A 45 -3.99 42.35 13.47
N LEU A 46 -4.96 42.03 12.61
CA LEU A 46 -4.86 40.88 11.70
C LEU A 46 -5.08 41.35 10.26
N ASP A 47 -4.29 42.32 9.83
CA ASP A 47 -3.60 42.16 8.54
C ASP A 47 -2.70 40.92 8.68
N VAL A 48 -3.31 39.74 8.60
CA VAL A 48 -2.56 38.54 8.29
C VAL A 48 -2.05 38.80 6.87
N PRO A 49 -0.74 38.92 6.64
CA PRO A 49 -0.27 38.67 5.30
C PRO A 49 -0.66 37.22 5.06
N THR A 50 -1.73 36.98 4.28
CA THR A 50 -2.02 35.68 3.68
C THR A 50 -0.67 35.11 3.30
N PRO A 51 -0.27 33.92 3.81
CA PRO A 51 1.04 33.38 3.52
C PRO A 51 1.15 33.41 2.01
N ARG A 52 2.06 34.25 1.51
CA ARG A 52 2.21 34.56 0.09
C ARG A 52 2.15 33.22 -0.61
N ARG A 53 1.01 32.96 -1.27
CA ARG A 53 0.77 31.74 -2.04
C ARG A 53 2.02 31.59 -2.89
N SER A 54 2.84 30.61 -2.54
CA SER A 54 4.02 30.23 -3.30
C SER A 54 3.57 30.20 -4.74
N ARG A 55 4.17 31.06 -5.59
CA ARG A 55 3.81 31.23 -7.00
C ARG A 55 3.39 29.87 -7.55
N LEU A 56 2.09 29.74 -7.83
CA LEU A 56 1.48 28.44 -8.11
C LEU A 56 2.26 27.84 -9.28
N VAL A 57 2.79 26.64 -9.16
CA VAL A 57 3.57 25.99 -10.23
C VAL A 57 2.70 25.90 -11.49
N LEU A 58 1.41 25.64 -11.30
CA LEU A 58 0.40 25.67 -12.36
C LEU A 58 0.17 27.08 -12.95
N SER A 59 0.43 28.17 -12.23
CA SER A 59 0.33 29.54 -12.76
C SER A 59 1.48 29.95 -13.68
N LEU A 60 2.57 29.17 -13.68
CA LEU A 60 3.70 29.36 -14.60
C LEU A 60 3.50 28.63 -15.93
N MET A 61 2.53 27.70 -16.01
CA MET A 61 2.23 26.94 -17.22
C MET A 61 1.48 27.79 -18.25
N LYS A 62 1.80 27.61 -19.53
CA LYS A 62 1.07 28.27 -20.62
C LYS A 62 -0.32 27.65 -20.78
N ARG A 63 -1.26 28.44 -21.32
CA ARG A 63 -2.64 27.98 -21.55
C ARG A 63 -2.70 26.70 -22.40
N ASP A 64 -1.82 26.56 -23.39
CA ASP A 64 -1.75 25.37 -24.25
C ASP A 64 -1.32 24.12 -23.47
N GLU A 65 -0.45 24.27 -22.47
CA GLU A 65 0.03 23.19 -21.60
C GLU A 65 -1.05 22.78 -20.60
N LEU A 66 -1.80 23.74 -20.05
CA LEU A 66 -2.96 23.47 -19.19
C LEU A 66 -4.05 22.68 -19.93
N HIS A 67 -4.28 22.99 -21.20
CA HIS A 67 -5.19 22.24 -22.05
C HIS A 67 -4.68 20.83 -22.37
N ALA A 68 -3.40 20.68 -22.71
CA ALA A 68 -2.79 19.37 -22.99
C ALA A 68 -2.83 18.43 -21.78
N CYS A 69 -2.67 18.98 -20.58
CA CYS A 69 -2.75 18.24 -19.31
C CYS A 69 -4.20 18.01 -18.83
N GLY A 70 -5.21 18.51 -19.56
CA GLY A 70 -6.62 18.35 -19.19
C GLY A 70 -7.04 19.07 -17.91
N LEU A 71 -6.22 20.02 -17.43
CA LEU A 71 -6.41 20.73 -16.17
C LEU A 71 -7.59 21.71 -16.20
N THR A 72 -8.11 22.02 -17.40
CA THR A 72 -9.25 22.93 -17.58
C THR A 72 -10.61 22.33 -17.17
N LYS A 73 -10.65 21.05 -16.82
CA LYS A 73 -11.86 20.36 -16.34
C LYS A 73 -11.94 20.26 -14.81
N LEU A 74 -10.87 20.67 -14.12
CA LEU A 74 -10.74 20.55 -12.67
C LEU A 74 -11.28 21.80 -11.99
N SER A 75 -11.87 21.60 -10.82
CA SER A 75 -12.30 22.69 -9.93
C SER A 75 -11.10 23.44 -9.34
N GLU A 76 -11.29 24.69 -8.90
CA GLU A 76 -10.22 25.48 -8.29
C GLU A 76 -9.61 24.78 -7.07
N GLU A 77 -10.42 24.05 -6.29
CA GLU A 77 -9.94 23.26 -5.14
C GLU A 77 -9.06 22.07 -5.55
N GLU A 78 -9.36 21.40 -6.66
CA GLU A 78 -8.56 20.30 -7.19
C GLU A 78 -7.24 20.79 -7.78
N LEU A 79 -7.27 21.96 -8.43
CA LEU A 79 -6.06 22.63 -8.91
C LEU A 79 -5.16 23.06 -7.74
N ASP A 80 -5.73 23.59 -6.66
CA ASP A 80 -4.99 23.94 -5.45
C ASP A 80 -4.36 22.71 -4.78
N ARG A 81 -5.08 21.58 -4.72
CA ARG A 81 -4.54 20.31 -4.21
C ARG A 81 -3.41 19.77 -5.08
N LEU A 82 -3.56 19.85 -6.40
CA LEU A 82 -2.51 19.46 -7.34
C LEU A 82 -1.28 20.35 -7.21
N ASP A 83 -1.46 21.66 -7.06
CA ASP A 83 -0.35 22.58 -6.92
C ASP A 83 0.40 22.36 -5.59
N GLN A 84 -0.31 22.11 -4.50
CA GLN A 84 0.28 21.68 -3.23
C GLN A 84 1.00 20.34 -3.35
N TRP A 85 0.42 19.37 -4.07
CA TRP A 85 1.06 18.08 -4.31
C TRP A 85 2.33 18.22 -5.16
N ILE A 86 2.32 19.06 -6.20
CA ILE A 86 3.48 19.35 -7.05
C ILE A 86 4.56 20.06 -6.24
N LEU A 87 4.20 21.04 -5.40
CA LEU A 87 5.14 21.70 -4.51
C LEU A 87 5.73 20.72 -3.49
N GLN A 88 4.90 19.85 -2.91
CA GLN A 88 5.37 18.81 -2.00
C GLN A 88 6.26 17.80 -2.71
N LEU A 89 5.96 17.46 -3.96
CA LEU A 89 6.78 16.60 -4.80
C LEU A 89 8.11 17.29 -5.13
N LEU A 90 8.11 18.56 -5.52
CA LEU A 90 9.32 19.33 -5.81
C LEU A 90 10.18 19.53 -4.56
N LEU A 91 9.56 19.73 -3.40
CA LEU A 91 10.27 19.82 -2.13
C LEU A 91 10.84 18.47 -1.72
N THR A 92 10.09 17.37 -1.86
CA THR A 92 10.58 16.02 -1.60
C THR A 92 11.59 15.54 -2.65
N MET A 93 11.55 16.02 -3.88
CA MET A 93 12.52 15.83 -4.97
C MET A 93 13.66 16.86 -4.97
N SER A 94 13.59 17.91 -4.16
CA SER A 94 14.74 18.73 -3.80
C SER A 94 15.44 18.15 -2.55
N ALA A 95 14.70 17.38 -1.74
CA ALA A 95 15.21 16.58 -0.64
C ALA A 95 15.67 15.16 -1.09
N ALA A 96 15.18 14.65 -2.22
CA ALA A 96 15.78 13.55 -2.95
C ALA A 96 16.70 14.19 -3.98
N PRO A 97 18.03 14.16 -3.82
CA PRO A 97 18.89 14.90 -4.73
C PRO A 97 18.61 14.39 -6.15
N SER A 98 18.54 15.34 -7.08
CA SER A 98 19.06 15.24 -8.45
C SER A 98 19.86 13.97 -8.66
N GLY A 99 19.70 13.28 -9.80
CA GLY A 99 20.43 12.05 -10.17
C GLY A 99 21.98 12.09 -10.11
N GLU A 100 22.58 13.07 -9.45
CA GLU A 100 23.90 13.05 -8.85
C GLU A 100 23.85 12.45 -7.43
N LEU A 101 24.51 11.31 -7.30
CA LEU A 101 24.77 10.61 -6.04
C LEU A 101 25.36 11.58 -5.01
N ARG A 102 24.55 12.02 -4.03
CA ARG A 102 25.10 12.50 -2.75
C ARG A 102 25.95 11.33 -2.22
N PRO A 103 27.23 11.51 -1.87
CA PRO A 103 27.99 10.45 -1.23
C PRO A 103 27.25 10.13 0.07
N ARG A 104 26.53 9.01 0.05
CA ARG A 104 25.84 8.49 1.22
C ARG A 104 26.91 8.07 2.20
N SER A 105 26.60 8.13 3.48
CA SER A 105 27.52 7.57 4.46
C SER A 105 27.72 6.08 4.11
N PRO A 106 28.95 5.55 4.17
CA PRO A 106 29.23 4.16 3.81
C PRO A 106 28.32 3.19 4.59
N THR A 107 27.92 3.56 5.80
CA THR A 107 26.97 2.85 6.65
C THR A 107 25.54 2.78 6.10
N GLU A 108 25.01 3.84 5.48
CA GLU A 108 23.67 3.86 4.88
C GLU A 108 23.61 3.11 3.53
N GLU A 109 24.72 3.07 2.79
CA GLU A 109 24.82 2.25 1.57
C GLU A 109 24.88 0.77 1.91
N ILE A 110 25.65 0.40 2.94
CA ILE A 110 25.76 -1.00 3.40
C ILE A 110 24.40 -1.50 3.91
N SER A 111 23.66 -0.72 4.69
CA SER A 111 22.35 -1.15 5.22
C SER A 111 21.29 -1.34 4.12
N GLN A 112 21.24 -0.43 3.14
CA GLN A 112 20.32 -0.55 2.00
C GLN A 112 20.70 -1.71 1.06
N ASN A 113 22.00 -1.95 0.85
CA ASN A 113 22.46 -3.08 0.05
C ASN A 113 22.15 -4.42 0.73
N LEU A 114 22.32 -4.52 2.06
CA LEU A 114 21.93 -5.70 2.82
C LEU A 114 20.43 -5.98 2.74
N GLN A 115 19.60 -4.94 2.88
CA GLN A 115 18.15 -5.08 2.75
C GLN A 115 17.72 -5.51 1.34
N ARG A 116 18.36 -4.96 0.30
CA ARG A 116 18.12 -5.38 -1.09
C ARG A 116 18.51 -6.84 -1.32
N GLN A 117 19.68 -7.24 -0.83
CA GLN A 117 20.14 -8.63 -0.94
C GLN A 117 19.20 -9.60 -0.22
N GLN A 118 18.68 -9.24 0.96
CA GLN A 118 17.67 -10.03 1.67
C GLN A 118 16.39 -10.17 0.86
N MET A 119 15.85 -9.07 0.32
CA MET A 119 14.63 -9.13 -0.51
C MET A 119 14.84 -9.91 -1.82
N GLU A 120 16.03 -9.83 -2.42
CA GLU A 120 16.37 -10.62 -3.62
C GLU A 120 16.42 -12.12 -3.32
N LEU A 121 16.97 -12.50 -2.16
CA LEU A 121 16.97 -13.89 -1.69
C LEU A 121 15.55 -14.39 -1.44
N GLU A 122 14.73 -13.61 -0.72
CA GLU A 122 13.32 -13.94 -0.50
C GLU A 122 12.55 -14.07 -1.81
N LEU A 123 12.76 -13.16 -2.77
CA LEU A 123 12.15 -13.27 -4.09
C LEU A 123 12.58 -14.53 -4.84
N SER A 124 13.85 -14.90 -4.75
CA SER A 124 14.36 -16.11 -5.38
C SER A 124 13.75 -17.37 -4.77
N ASP A 125 13.62 -17.42 -3.44
CA ASP A 125 12.98 -18.52 -2.72
C ASP A 125 11.49 -18.62 -3.06
N LEU A 126 10.76 -17.50 -3.04
CA LEU A 126 9.35 -17.47 -3.44
C LEU A 126 9.14 -17.91 -4.88
N ARG A 127 10.03 -17.54 -5.80
CA ARG A 127 9.99 -18.02 -7.19
C ARG A 127 10.20 -19.53 -7.27
N GLN A 128 11.13 -20.07 -6.51
CA GLN A 128 11.40 -21.51 -6.47
C GLN A 128 10.22 -22.30 -5.86
N ARG A 129 9.61 -21.82 -4.77
CA ARG A 129 8.40 -22.43 -4.20
C ARG A 129 7.25 -22.41 -5.20
N LEU A 130 7.09 -21.29 -5.93
CA LEU A 130 6.05 -21.15 -6.95
C LEU A 130 6.27 -22.13 -8.11
N THR A 131 7.50 -22.33 -8.58
CA THR A 131 7.78 -23.33 -9.63
C THR A 131 7.53 -24.75 -9.15
N GLU A 132 7.88 -25.08 -7.90
CA GLU A 132 7.56 -26.37 -7.29
C GLU A 132 6.04 -26.62 -7.21
N ILE A 133 5.27 -25.62 -6.75
CA ILE A 133 3.80 -25.69 -6.71
C ILE A 133 3.22 -25.91 -8.12
N ARG A 134 3.73 -25.20 -9.13
CA ARG A 134 3.28 -25.38 -10.52
C ARG A 134 3.56 -26.78 -11.05
N GLN A 135 4.73 -27.34 -10.77
CA GLN A 135 5.07 -28.70 -11.19
C GLN A 135 4.22 -29.74 -10.46
N ALA A 136 4.07 -29.61 -9.13
CA ALA A 136 3.28 -30.53 -8.33
C ALA A 136 1.77 -30.46 -8.67
N SER A 137 1.24 -29.27 -8.97
CA SER A 137 -0.15 -29.10 -9.40
C SER A 137 -0.41 -29.69 -10.79
N ALA A 138 0.52 -29.52 -11.73
CA ALA A 138 0.43 -30.16 -13.05
C ALA A 138 0.43 -31.69 -12.92
N GLN A 139 1.30 -32.24 -12.06
CA GLN A 139 1.36 -33.68 -11.79
C GLN A 139 0.08 -34.18 -11.13
N LEU A 140 -0.44 -33.47 -10.13
CA LEU A 140 -1.70 -33.80 -9.45
C LEU A 140 -2.88 -33.85 -10.43
N ALA A 141 -2.99 -32.86 -11.32
CA ALA A 141 -4.05 -32.84 -12.33
C ALA A 141 -3.95 -34.03 -13.29
N LEU A 142 -2.73 -34.39 -13.71
CA LEU A 142 -2.46 -35.54 -14.58
C LEU A 142 -2.83 -36.86 -13.89
N ASP A 143 -2.43 -37.04 -12.63
CA ASP A 143 -2.71 -38.24 -11.85
C ASP A 143 -4.20 -38.42 -11.60
N LEU A 144 -4.93 -37.34 -11.31
CA LEU A 144 -6.40 -37.39 -11.17
C LEU A 144 -7.09 -37.74 -12.50
N ALA A 145 -6.61 -37.21 -13.63
CA ALA A 145 -7.14 -37.56 -14.94
C ALA A 145 -6.90 -39.06 -15.27
N ARG A 146 -5.70 -39.56 -14.96
CA ARG A 146 -5.36 -40.99 -15.13
C ARG A 146 -6.16 -41.88 -14.18
N ALA A 147 -6.36 -41.48 -12.93
CA ALA A 147 -7.20 -42.18 -11.97
C ALA A 147 -8.65 -42.27 -12.49
N ARG A 148 -9.21 -41.18 -13.02
CA ARG A 148 -10.55 -41.18 -13.61
C ARG A 148 -10.66 -42.17 -14.77
N LEU A 149 -9.69 -42.16 -15.69
CA LEU A 149 -9.68 -43.06 -16.84
C LEU A 149 -9.49 -44.53 -16.43
N ALA A 150 -8.66 -44.80 -15.42
CA ALA A 150 -8.51 -46.14 -14.85
C ALA A 150 -9.82 -46.62 -14.17
N ALA A 151 -10.53 -45.72 -13.49
CA ALA A 151 -11.83 -46.02 -12.88
C ALA A 151 -12.88 -46.37 -13.94
N GLU A 152 -12.92 -45.64 -15.06
CA GLU A 152 -13.79 -45.95 -16.21
C GLU A 152 -13.50 -47.34 -16.80
N ARG A 153 -12.23 -47.77 -16.77
CA ARG A 153 -11.79 -49.11 -17.19
C ARG A 153 -11.95 -50.19 -16.11
N ARG A 154 -12.45 -49.84 -14.93
CA ARG A 154 -12.55 -50.73 -13.74
C ARG A 154 -11.20 -51.29 -13.27
N ASP A 155 -10.11 -50.61 -13.55
CA ASP A 155 -8.77 -50.98 -13.06
C ASP A 155 -8.50 -50.32 -11.71
N LEU A 156 -8.97 -50.98 -10.64
CA LEU A 156 -8.88 -50.46 -9.27
C LEU A 156 -7.44 -50.34 -8.75
N LEU A 157 -6.52 -51.19 -9.23
CA LEU A 157 -5.11 -51.13 -8.81
C LEU A 157 -4.43 -49.87 -9.38
N SER A 158 -4.70 -49.55 -10.64
CA SER A 158 -4.20 -48.31 -11.24
C SER A 158 -4.83 -47.08 -10.56
N VAL A 159 -6.13 -47.11 -10.23
CA VAL A 159 -6.80 -45.99 -9.52
C VAL A 159 -6.11 -45.68 -8.18
N THR A 160 -5.88 -46.69 -7.34
CA THR A 160 -5.27 -46.46 -6.03
C THR A 160 -3.84 -45.95 -6.15
N SER A 161 -3.08 -46.46 -7.13
CA SER A 161 -1.71 -45.98 -7.40
C SER A 161 -1.67 -44.50 -7.79
N PHE A 162 -2.59 -44.05 -8.66
CA PHE A 162 -2.66 -42.66 -9.09
C PHE A 162 -3.18 -41.74 -7.98
N LEU A 163 -4.13 -42.19 -7.16
CA LEU A 163 -4.60 -41.42 -6.01
C LEU A 163 -3.51 -41.24 -4.96
N PHE A 164 -2.71 -42.27 -4.69
CA PHE A 164 -1.56 -42.16 -3.79
C PHE A 164 -0.50 -41.17 -4.33
N SER A 165 -0.22 -41.20 -5.64
CA SER A 165 0.64 -40.20 -6.28
C SER A 165 0.06 -38.78 -6.17
N ALA A 166 -1.26 -38.63 -6.34
CA ALA A 166 -1.95 -37.35 -6.21
C ALA A 166 -1.87 -36.80 -4.78
N GLU A 167 -2.02 -37.65 -3.76
CA GLU A 167 -1.82 -37.28 -2.34
C GLU A 167 -0.40 -36.77 -2.08
N GLY A 168 0.61 -37.47 -2.62
CA GLY A 168 2.01 -37.02 -2.53
C GLY A 168 2.24 -35.66 -3.19
N SER A 169 1.58 -35.40 -4.32
CA SER A 169 1.64 -34.11 -5.00
C SER A 169 0.90 -33.01 -4.21
N ALA A 170 -0.24 -33.31 -3.59
CA ALA A 170 -0.95 -32.38 -2.71
C ALA A 170 -0.09 -32.01 -1.48
N ALA A 171 0.58 -33.00 -0.87
CA ALA A 171 1.49 -32.77 0.25
C ALA A 171 2.71 -31.91 -0.12
N ARG A 172 3.23 -32.04 -1.35
CA ARG A 172 4.29 -31.16 -1.87
C ARG A 172 3.80 -29.72 -2.01
N ILE A 173 2.62 -29.52 -2.58
CA ILE A 173 2.01 -28.18 -2.71
C ILE A 173 1.81 -27.55 -1.33
N GLN A 174 1.28 -28.31 -0.36
CA GLN A 174 1.05 -27.80 0.99
C GLN A 174 2.35 -27.39 1.69
N ARG A 175 3.43 -28.17 1.53
CA ARG A 175 4.74 -27.84 2.10
C ARG A 175 5.38 -26.61 1.45
N ALA A 176 5.27 -26.47 0.13
CA ALA A 176 5.81 -25.32 -0.59
C ALA A 176 5.01 -24.02 -0.35
N ALA A 177 3.77 -24.13 0.14
CA ALA A 177 2.91 -22.99 0.46
C ALA A 177 3.02 -22.49 1.92
N GLN A 178 3.72 -23.24 2.78
CA GLN A 178 4.09 -22.82 4.15
C GLN A 178 5.37 -21.99 4.10
#